data_AF-A0A1M6DPF3-F1
#
_entry.id   AF-A0A1M6DPF3-F1
#
_cell.length_a   1.000
_cell.length_b   1.000
_cell.length_c   1.000
_cell.angle_alpha   90.00
_cell.angle_beta   90.00
_cell.angle_gamma   90.00
#
_symmetry.space_group_name_H-M   'P 1'
#
loop_
_entity.id
_entity.type
_entity.pdbx_description
1 polymer ?
#
loop_
_entity_poly.entity_id
_entity_poly.type
_entity_poly.pdbx_seq_one_letter_code
_entity_poly.pdbx_strand_id
1 'polypeptide(L)' 'MTILVEIPDNKESFALEVLRSLKFVKKAEVAEQDEPELLKDIREAVHNLNLVKKGKMEAKPARELLDEL' A
#
# COMPACT_ATOMS: atom_id res chain seq x y z
N MET A 1 21.35 5.57 -11.06
CA MET A 1 21.19 4.15 -11.42
C MET A 1 20.46 3.48 -10.27
N THR A 2 19.36 2.79 -10.55
CA THR A 2 18.55 2.10 -9.56
C THR A 2 18.72 0.60 -9.80
N ILE A 3 18.97 -0.15 -8.72
CA ILE A 3 19.16 -1.61 -8.77
C ILE A 3 18.09 -2.20 -7.86
N LEU A 4 17.29 -3.13 -8.39
CA LEU A 4 16.33 -3.92 -7.63
C LEU A 4 16.98 -5.26 -7.28
N VAL A 5 16.84 -5.67 -6.03
CA VAL A 5 17.39 -6.94 -5.52
C VAL A 5 16.25 -7.66 -4.81
N GLU A 6 15.81 -8.79 -5.38
CA GLU A 6 14.88 -9.69 -4.71
C GLU A 6 15.63 -10.50 -3.66
N ILE A 7 15.08 -10.54 -2.45
CA ILE A 7 15.61 -11.28 -1.32
C ILE A 7 14.45 -12.01 -0.65
N PRO A 8 14.70 -13.15 0.02
CA PRO A 8 13.69 -13.80 0.85
C PRO A 8 13.22 -12.90 2.00
N ASP A 9 11.91 -12.88 2.28
CA ASP A 9 11.30 -12.04 3.32
C ASP A 9 11.96 -12.20 4.71
N ASN A 10 12.38 -13.43 5.05
CA ASN A 10 13.06 -13.72 6.31
C ASN A 10 14.48 -13.13 6.43
N LYS A 11 15.00 -12.50 5.35
CA LYS A 11 16.29 -11.83 5.31
C LYS A 11 16.18 -10.32 5.08
N GLU A 12 14.95 -9.77 5.02
CA GLU A 12 14.70 -8.36 4.75
C GLU A 12 15.45 -7.45 5.72
N SER A 13 15.24 -7.62 7.04
CA SER A 13 15.85 -6.75 8.05
C SER A 13 17.38 -6.77 8.00
N PHE A 14 17.97 -7.95 7.79
CA PHE A 14 19.42 -8.13 7.68
C PHE A 14 19.96 -7.45 6.41
N ALA A 15 19.32 -7.65 5.27
CA ALA A 15 19.73 -7.02 4.02
C ALA A 15 19.63 -5.50 4.09
N LEU A 16 18.56 -4.97 4.69
CA LEU A 16 18.36 -3.53 4.87
C LEU A 16 19.47 -2.92 5.75
N GLU A 17 19.86 -3.61 6.83
CA GLU A 17 20.94 -3.20 7.72
C GLU A 17 22.30 -3.18 7.01
N VAL A 18 22.60 -4.23 6.25
CA VAL A 18 23.82 -4.29 5.42
C VAL A 18 23.83 -3.16 4.41
N LEU A 19 22.74 -2.94 3.67
CA LEU A 19 22.66 -1.89 2.66
C LEU A 19 22.83 -0.49 3.27
N ARG A 20 22.27 -0.24 4.46
CA ARG A 20 22.44 1.03 5.19
C ARG A 20 23.85 1.22 5.74
N SER A 21 24.59 0.14 6.00
CA SER A 21 25.99 0.22 6.47
C SER A 21 26.97 0.67 5.36
N LEU A 22 26.58 0.52 4.09
CA LEU A 22 27.42 0.85 2.94
C LEU A 22 27.41 2.37 2.69
N LYS A 23 28.55 3.04 2.87
CA LYS A 23 28.69 4.51 2.71
C LYS A 23 28.31 5.06 1.32
N PHE A 24 28.25 4.21 0.30
CA PHE A 24 27.89 4.60 -1.07
C PHE A 24 26.40 4.44 -1.38
N VAL A 25 25.62 3.82 -0.48
CA VAL A 25 24.18 3.67 -0.64
C VAL A 25 23.50 4.95 -0.20
N LYS A 26 22.88 5.65 -1.15
CA LYS A 26 22.16 6.91 -0.90
C LYS A 26 20.81 6.69 -0.22
N LYS A 27 20.15 5.56 -0.50
CA LYS A 27 18.81 5.21 -0.01
C LYS A 27 18.66 3.68 -0.06
N ALA A 28 18.21 3.08 1.03
CA ALA A 28 17.88 1.67 1.12
C ALA A 28 16.47 1.55 1.71
N GLU A 29 15.54 1.17 0.85
CA GLU A 29 14.12 1.05 1.15
C GLU A 29 13.60 -0.26 0.59
N VAL A 30 12.65 -0.85 1.30
CA VAL A 30 11.85 -1.94 0.79
C VAL A 30 10.97 -1.33 -0.29
N ALA A 31 10.95 -1.92 -1.48
CA ALA A 31 9.93 -1.56 -2.45
C ALA A 31 8.58 -1.79 -1.76
N GLU A 32 7.70 -0.80 -1.76
CA GLU A 32 6.31 -1.05 -1.39
C GLU A 32 5.86 -2.22 -2.27
N GLN A 33 5.58 -3.37 -1.66
CA GLN A 33 4.79 -4.38 -2.36
C GLN A 33 3.55 -3.64 -2.83
N ASP A 34 3.24 -3.73 -4.12
CA ASP A 34 2.00 -3.17 -4.66
C ASP A 34 0.91 -3.50 -3.64
N GLU A 35 0.37 -2.45 -3.00
CA GLU A 35 -0.64 -2.65 -1.96
C GLU A 35 -1.68 -3.55 -2.60
N PRO A 36 -1.99 -4.72 -2.00
CA PRO A 36 -2.91 -5.66 -2.62
C PRO A 36 -4.14 -4.86 -3.03
N GLU A 37 -4.58 -5.00 -4.28
CA GLU A 37 -5.66 -4.18 -4.83
C GLU A 37 -6.87 -4.14 -3.86
N LEU A 38 -7.12 -5.27 -3.21
CA LEU A 38 -8.06 -5.43 -2.10
C LEU A 38 -7.88 -4.44 -0.92
N LEU A 39 -6.65 -4.24 -0.45
CA LEU A 39 -6.34 -3.31 0.64
C LEU A 39 -6.59 -1.86 0.23
N LYS A 40 -6.24 -1.51 -1.02
CA LYS A 40 -6.51 -0.21 -1.61
C LYS A 40 -8.02 0.04 -1.71
N ASP A 41 -8.78 -0.94 -2.21
CA ASP A 41 -10.23 -0.88 -2.33
C ASP A 41 -10.93 -0.71 -0.97
N ILE A 42 -10.47 -1.46 0.04
CA ILE A 42 -11.00 -1.34 1.41
C ILE A 42 -10.73 0.06 1.97
N ARG A 43 -9.51 0.60 1.79
CA ARG A 43 -9.18 1.95 2.28
C ARG A 43 -10.04 3.01 1.60
N GLU A 44 -10.26 2.89 0.29
CA GLU A 44 -11.12 3.78 -0.47
C GLU A 44 -12.59 3.70 0.00
N ALA A 45 -13.12 2.50 0.22
CA ALA A 45 -14.47 2.31 0.74
C ALA A 45 -14.66 2.97 2.11
N VAL A 46 -13.68 2.83 3.01
CA VAL A 46 -13.69 3.49 4.32
C VAL A 46 -13.61 5.01 4.19
N HIS A 47 -12.81 5.52 3.26
CA HIS A 47 -12.73 6.95 2.97
C HIS A 47 -14.08 7.51 2.52
N ASN A 48 -14.73 6.85 1.56
CA ASN A 48 -16.02 7.24 1.03
C ASN A 48 -17.11 7.22 2.11
N LEU A 49 -17.13 6.20 2.97
CA LEU A 49 -18.05 6.14 4.11
C LEU A 49 -17.84 7.31 5.09
N ASN A 50 -16.60 7.73 5.32
CA ASN A 50 -16.30 8.90 6.14
C ASN A 50 -16.75 10.22 5.49
N LEU A 51 -16.72 10.33 4.16
CA LEU A 51 -17.27 11.48 3.44
C LEU A 51 -18.79 11.54 3.52
N VAL A 52 -19.46 10.38 3.43
CA VAL A 52 -20.91 10.27 3.66
C VAL A 52 -21.26 10.73 5.06
N LYS A 53 -20.54 10.26 6.09
CA LYS A 53 -20.76 10.70 7.49
C LYS A 53 -20.59 12.21 7.67
N LYS A 54 -19.75 12.84 6.86
CA LYS A 54 -19.52 14.30 6.85
C LYS A 54 -20.55 15.07 5.99
N GLY A 55 -21.51 14.38 5.37
CA GLY A 55 -22.51 14.98 4.48
C GLY A 55 -21.92 15.47 3.15
N LYS A 56 -20.72 15.02 2.77
CA LYS A 56 -20.03 15.44 1.54
C LYS A 56 -20.30 14.52 0.34
N MET A 57 -20.93 13.37 0.57
CA MET A 57 -21.21 12.35 -0.42
C MET A 57 -22.50 11.63 -0.03
N GLU A 58 -23.31 11.23 -1.02
CA GLU A 58 -24.50 10.42 -0.77
C GLU A 58 -24.11 8.94 -0.73
N ALA A 59 -24.60 8.20 0.28
CA ALA A 59 -24.46 6.76 0.30
C ALA A 59 -25.48 6.12 -0.64
N LYS A 60 -25.06 5.06 -1.32
CA LYS A 60 -25.95 4.14 -2.03
C LYS A 60 -26.09 2.83 -1.28
N PRO A 61 -27.23 2.11 -1.42
CA PRO A 61 -27.40 0.77 -0.87
C PRO A 61 -26.26 -0.18 -1.29
N ALA A 62 -25.81 -1.01 -0.36
CA ALA A 62 -24.72 -1.96 -0.64
C ALA A 62 -25.06 -2.95 -1.76
N ARG A 63 -26.35 -3.30 -1.94
CA ARG A 63 -26.78 -4.17 -3.05
C ARG A 63 -26.58 -3.50 -4.41
N GLU A 64 -27.01 -2.25 -4.54
CA GLU A 64 -26.83 -1.48 -5.78
C GLU A 64 -25.35 -1.26 -6.10
N LEU A 65 -24.50 -1.06 -5.09
CA LEU A 65 -23.05 -1.01 -5.28
C LEU A 65 -22.49 -2.32 -5.86
N LEU A 66 -22.94 -3.47 -5.36
CA LEU A 66 -22.45 -4.79 -5.80
C LEU A 66 -22.94 -5.17 -7.19
N ASP A 67 -24.11 -4.69 -7.61
CA ASP A 67 -24.66 -4.97 -8.94
C ASP A 67 -23.97 -4.15 -10.06
N GLU A 68 -23.16 -3.14 -9.71
CA GLU A 68 -22.45 -2.24 -10.64
C GLU A 68 -20.97 -2.61 -10.87
N LEU A 69 -20.41 -3.52 -10.08
CA LEU A 69 -19.02 -3.98 -10.15
C LEU A 69 -18.91 -5.31 -10.93
#